data_AF-A0A2P4SIG9-F1
#
_entry.id   AF-A0A2P4SIG9-F1
#
_cell.length_a   1.000
_cell.length_b   1.000
_cell.length_c   1.000
_cell.angle_alpha   90.00
_cell.angle_beta   90.00
_cell.angle_gamma   90.00
#
_symmetry.space_group_name_H-M   'P 1'
#
loop_
_entity.id
_entity.type
_entity.pdbx_description
1 polymer ?
#
loop_
_entity_poly.entity_id
_entity_poly.type
_entity_poly.pdbx_seq_one_letter_code
_entity_poly.pdbx_strand_id
1 'polypeptide(L)'
;CLSQVFEMLINPGDSILLDAPTYSGTLAALRPLGCSIINVPSDQHGIIPKALKEILSAWSPEDIKNHSPPLPKFLYTIPNGCNPTGNSLTTDRKKEIYQLARKYDFLIIEDDPYYFLQFEKPWAPSFLSMDVDGRVIRTDSFSKVLSSGLRVGFLTGPKPLIDRVILHVQVSTMHTSTFTQASTNLPTEWY
;
A
#
# COMPACT_ATOMS: atom_id res chain seq x y z
N CYS A 1 -6.69 9.88 -1.50
CA CYS A 1 -6.41 8.54 -2.03
C CYS A 1 -6.02 7.56 -0.94
N LEU A 2 -4.83 7.65 -0.35
CA LEU A 2 -4.39 6.63 0.62
C LEU A 2 -5.30 6.51 1.85
N SER A 3 -5.72 7.64 2.44
CA SER A 3 -6.67 7.63 3.58
C SER A 3 -8.02 6.98 3.22
N GLN A 4 -8.51 7.20 2.01
CA GLN A 4 -9.76 6.61 1.51
C GLN A 4 -9.67 5.09 1.37
N VAL A 5 -8.49 4.56 1.04
CA VAL A 5 -8.25 3.10 1.03
C VAL A 5 -8.29 2.56 2.46
N PHE A 6 -7.66 3.24 3.42
CA PHE A 6 -7.68 2.83 4.82
C PHE A 6 -9.09 2.88 5.42
N GLU A 7 -9.81 3.97 5.22
CA GLU A 7 -11.19 4.16 5.68
C GLU A 7 -12.15 3.09 5.11
N MET A 8 -11.88 2.61 3.89
CA MET A 8 -12.68 1.55 3.25
C MET A 8 -12.38 0.15 3.81
N LEU A 9 -11.12 -0.12 4.16
CA LEU A 9 -10.67 -1.48 4.52
C LEU A 9 -10.65 -1.76 6.03
N ILE A 10 -10.52 -0.73 6.87
CA ILE A 10 -10.27 -0.87 8.30
C ILE A 10 -11.56 -0.71 9.09
N ASN A 11 -11.82 -1.67 9.98
CA ASN A 11 -12.75 -1.52 11.09
C ASN A 11 -11.99 -1.37 12.42
N PRO A 12 -12.59 -0.73 13.44
CA PRO A 12 -12.00 -0.68 14.78
C PRO A 12 -11.69 -2.08 15.30
N GLY A 13 -10.45 -2.29 15.77
CA GLY A 13 -9.95 -3.58 16.25
C GLY A 13 -9.23 -4.43 15.19
N ASP A 14 -9.31 -4.08 13.90
CA ASP A 14 -8.54 -4.78 12.86
C ASP A 14 -7.03 -4.59 13.07
N SER A 15 -6.25 -5.61 12.72
CA SER A 15 -4.79 -5.54 12.73
C SER A 15 -4.24 -5.23 11.35
N ILE A 16 -3.16 -4.44 11.27
CA ILE A 16 -2.46 -4.12 10.02
C ILE A 16 -0.95 -4.20 10.21
N LEU A 17 -0.23 -4.53 9.13
CA LEU A 17 1.23 -4.58 9.10
C LEU A 17 1.77 -3.28 8.52
N LEU A 18 2.83 -2.75 9.14
CA LEU A 18 3.44 -1.48 8.75
C LEU A 18 4.96 -1.60 8.80
N ASP A 19 5.68 -1.05 7.83
CA ASP A 19 7.12 -0.86 7.97
C ASP A 19 7.44 0.10 9.14
N ALA A 20 8.56 -0.11 9.83
CA ALA A 20 9.02 0.78 10.89
C ALA A 20 10.50 1.13 10.70
N PRO A 21 10.87 2.43 10.72
CA PRO A 21 10.00 3.61 10.80
C PRO A 21 9.26 3.91 9.48
N THR A 22 8.12 4.60 9.55
CA THR A 22 7.30 4.98 8.36
C THR A 22 6.88 6.45 8.39
N TYR A 23 6.20 6.90 7.33
CA TYR A 23 5.75 8.27 7.17
C TYR A 23 4.71 8.66 8.23
N SER A 24 4.96 9.77 8.93
CA SER A 24 4.09 10.26 10.01
C SER A 24 2.67 10.59 9.55
N GLY A 25 2.49 11.02 8.28
CA GLY A 25 1.17 11.26 7.70
C GLY A 25 0.35 9.98 7.59
N THR A 26 0.98 8.83 7.31
CA THR A 26 0.31 7.52 7.30
C THR A 26 -0.17 7.16 8.69
N LEU A 27 0.66 7.35 9.72
CA LEU A 27 0.26 7.13 11.11
C LEU A 27 -0.89 8.04 11.55
N ALA A 28 -0.89 9.30 11.11
CA ALA A 28 -1.97 10.24 11.41
C ALA A 28 -3.31 9.84 10.76
N ALA A 29 -3.27 9.17 9.60
CA ALA A 29 -4.46 8.63 8.95
C ALA A 29 -4.95 7.31 9.59
N LEU A 30 -4.04 6.45 10.04
CA LEU A 30 -4.37 5.13 10.59
C LEU A 30 -4.87 5.17 12.03
N ARG A 31 -4.22 5.94 12.91
CA ARG A 31 -4.53 5.96 14.36
C ARG A 31 -6.00 6.26 14.68
N PRO A 32 -6.69 7.21 14.01
CA PRO A 32 -8.11 7.49 14.28
C PRO A 32 -9.05 6.34 13.93
N LEU A 33 -8.63 5.39 13.07
CA LEU A 33 -9.47 4.27 12.62
C LEU A 33 -9.53 3.12 13.64
N GLY A 34 -8.77 3.20 14.74
CA GLY A 34 -8.83 2.22 15.82
C GLY A 34 -8.22 0.85 15.48
N CYS A 35 -7.35 0.78 14.48
CA CYS A 35 -6.62 -0.44 14.14
C CYS A 35 -5.40 -0.69 15.05
N SER A 36 -5.06 -1.95 15.25
CA SER A 36 -3.80 -2.37 15.87
C SER A 36 -2.68 -2.39 14.82
N ILE A 37 -1.65 -1.57 15.02
CA ILE A 37 -0.51 -1.47 14.10
C ILE A 37 0.59 -2.43 14.55
N ILE A 38 0.89 -3.42 13.73
CA ILE A 38 1.98 -4.37 13.91
C ILE A 38 3.18 -3.89 13.10
N ASN A 39 4.21 -3.40 13.79
CA ASN A 39 5.42 -2.91 13.16
C ASN A 39 6.30 -4.06 12.68
N VAL A 40 6.73 -3.98 11.42
CA VAL A 40 7.61 -4.95 10.77
C VAL A 40 9.03 -4.37 10.69
N PRO A 41 10.03 -5.05 11.26
CA PRO A 41 11.42 -4.61 11.19
C PRO A 41 11.91 -4.45 9.74
N SER A 42 12.68 -3.38 9.54
CA SER A 42 13.28 -3.03 8.25
C SER A 42 14.78 -2.75 8.41
N ASP A 43 15.55 -2.99 7.36
CA ASP A 43 16.96 -2.62 7.25
C ASP A 43 17.19 -1.75 5.99
N GLN A 44 18.44 -1.58 5.57
CA GLN A 44 18.84 -0.81 4.38
C GLN A 44 18.16 -1.25 3.07
N HIS A 45 17.59 -2.45 3.03
CA HIS A 45 16.85 -3.01 1.90
C HIS A 45 15.33 -3.07 2.16
N GLY A 46 14.82 -2.25 3.08
CA GLY A 46 13.40 -2.20 3.45
C GLY A 46 13.00 -3.31 4.42
N ILE A 47 11.73 -3.73 4.40
CA ILE A 47 11.18 -4.79 5.25
C ILE A 47 12.02 -6.05 5.17
N ILE A 48 12.30 -6.67 6.32
CA ILE A 48 13.01 -7.93 6.44
C ILE A 48 11.99 -9.08 6.32
N PRO A 49 11.98 -9.88 5.22
CA PRO A 49 10.96 -10.92 5.02
C PRO A 49 10.97 -12.00 6.11
N LYS A 50 12.15 -12.31 6.67
CA LYS A 50 12.28 -13.24 7.80
C LYS A 50 11.53 -12.74 9.04
N ALA A 51 11.69 -11.47 9.40
CA ALA A 51 11.00 -10.88 10.54
C ALA A 51 9.48 -10.82 10.31
N LEU A 52 9.06 -10.48 9.08
CA LEU A 52 7.64 -10.54 8.69
C LEU A 52 7.09 -11.97 8.86
N LYS A 53 7.83 -12.99 8.43
CA LYS A 53 7.44 -14.40 8.58
C LYS A 53 7.36 -14.81 10.05
N GLU A 54 8.28 -14.36 10.89
CA GLU A 54 8.26 -14.61 12.33
C GLU A 54 7.02 -13.99 12.98
N ILE A 55 6.66 -12.75 12.65
CA ILE A 55 5.43 -12.10 13.12
C ILE A 55 4.20 -12.91 12.69
N LEU A 56 4.13 -13.29 11.41
CA LEU A 56 3.01 -14.06 10.85
C LEU A 56 2.93 -15.49 11.39
N SER A 57 4.01 -16.02 11.99
CA SER A 57 4.01 -17.36 12.58
C SER A 57 3.11 -17.51 13.81
N ALA A 58 2.61 -16.40 14.36
CA ALA A 58 1.62 -16.39 15.42
C ALA A 58 0.24 -16.95 14.98
N TRP A 59 -0.02 -17.06 13.68
CA TRP A 59 -1.24 -17.66 13.12
C TRP A 59 -0.96 -19.07 12.58
N SER A 60 -1.74 -20.03 13.06
CA SER A 60 -1.72 -21.42 12.58
C SER A 60 -2.42 -21.57 11.22
N PRO A 61 -2.19 -22.67 10.49
CA PRO A 61 -2.93 -22.96 9.25
C PRO A 61 -4.45 -23.01 9.45
N GLU A 62 -4.93 -23.54 10.58
CA GLU A 62 -6.35 -23.50 10.92
C GLU A 62 -6.86 -22.06 11.10
N ASP A 63 -6.08 -21.20 11.75
CA ASP A 63 -6.47 -19.80 11.98
C ASP A 63 -6.61 -19.03 10.66
N ILE A 64 -5.71 -19.30 9.71
CA ILE A 64 -5.76 -18.68 8.38
C ILE A 64 -7.03 -19.11 7.64
N LYS A 65 -7.36 -20.41 7.68
CA LYS A 65 -8.54 -20.95 7.01
C LYS A 65 -9.85 -20.47 7.63
N ASN A 66 -9.87 -20.34 8.96
CA ASN A 66 -11.06 -19.91 9.71
C ASN A 66 -11.14 -18.39 9.88
N HIS A 67 -10.12 -17.64 9.43
CA HIS A 67 -9.93 -16.21 9.67
C HIS A 67 -10.08 -15.82 11.14
N SER A 68 -9.60 -16.66 12.06
CA SER A 68 -9.76 -16.51 13.50
C SER A 68 -8.55 -17.08 14.25
N PRO A 69 -7.81 -16.31 15.08
CA PRO A 69 -8.04 -14.90 15.39
C PRO A 69 -7.83 -14.00 14.16
N PRO A 70 -8.33 -12.75 14.19
CA PRO A 70 -8.27 -11.85 13.04
C PRO A 70 -6.84 -11.74 12.47
N LEU A 71 -6.69 -12.12 11.21
CA LEU A 71 -5.45 -11.93 10.46
C LEU A 71 -5.20 -10.44 10.22
N PRO A 72 -3.94 -10.01 10.03
CA PRO A 72 -3.67 -8.67 9.56
C PRO A 72 -4.35 -8.43 8.20
N LYS A 73 -5.14 -7.36 8.08
CA LYS A 73 -5.92 -7.06 6.86
C LYS A 73 -5.03 -6.79 5.66
N PHE A 74 -3.96 -6.03 5.89
CA PHE A 74 -3.03 -5.66 4.85
C PHE A 74 -1.65 -5.33 5.41
N LEU A 75 -0.66 -5.36 4.52
CA LEU A 75 0.64 -4.71 4.68
C LEU A 75 0.63 -3.38 3.94
N TYR A 76 0.90 -2.28 4.64
CA TYR A 76 1.25 -1.01 4.01
C TYR A 76 2.76 -0.87 3.96
N THR A 77 3.29 -0.47 2.81
CA THR A 77 4.73 -0.21 2.64
C THR A 77 4.98 0.83 1.57
N ILE A 78 6.07 1.59 1.74
CA ILE A 78 6.63 2.47 0.71
C ILE A 78 7.84 1.74 0.10
N PRO A 79 7.67 0.97 -1.00
CA PRO A 79 8.69 0.02 -1.42
C PRO A 79 9.93 0.66 -2.04
N ASN A 80 9.85 1.89 -2.54
CA ASN A 80 10.98 2.58 -3.16
C ASN A 80 11.14 3.96 -2.52
N GLY A 81 12.36 4.26 -2.04
CA GLY A 81 12.64 5.51 -1.33
C GLY A 81 11.77 5.71 -0.08
N CYS A 82 11.66 4.67 0.76
CA CYS A 82 10.80 4.65 1.94
C CYS A 82 10.99 5.93 2.79
N ASN A 83 9.91 6.59 3.17
CA ASN A 83 9.97 7.77 4.02
C ASN A 83 9.80 7.33 5.48
N PRO A 84 10.76 7.58 6.40
CA PRO A 84 11.89 8.51 6.30
C PRO A 84 13.26 7.91 5.97
N THR A 85 13.36 6.59 5.78
CA THR A 85 14.65 5.88 5.75
C THR A 85 15.46 6.05 4.47
N GLY A 86 14.79 6.36 3.35
CA GLY A 86 15.34 6.33 1.99
C GLY A 86 15.51 4.92 1.41
N ASN A 87 15.20 3.87 2.17
CA ASN A 87 15.49 2.49 1.78
C ASN A 87 14.53 2.00 0.69
N SER A 88 15.00 1.08 -0.15
CA SER A 88 14.19 0.47 -1.22
C SER A 88 14.23 -1.05 -1.11
N LEU A 89 13.06 -1.67 -1.28
CA LEU A 89 12.91 -3.12 -1.34
C LEU A 89 13.55 -3.67 -2.61
N THR A 90 14.42 -4.67 -2.45
CA THR A 90 14.96 -5.42 -3.59
C THR A 90 13.88 -6.32 -4.21
N THR A 91 14.08 -6.68 -5.48
CA THR A 91 13.19 -7.60 -6.20
C THR A 91 12.93 -8.90 -5.43
N ASP A 92 13.98 -9.49 -4.86
CA ASP A 92 13.87 -10.77 -4.14
C ASP A 92 13.06 -10.62 -2.85
N ARG A 93 13.25 -9.52 -2.11
CA ARG A 93 12.42 -9.22 -0.93
C ARG A 93 10.95 -9.02 -1.29
N LYS A 94 10.66 -8.29 -2.38
CA LYS A 94 9.27 -8.11 -2.83
C LYS A 94 8.64 -9.47 -3.19
N LYS A 95 9.38 -10.38 -3.84
CA LYS A 95 8.89 -11.74 -4.11
C LYS A 95 8.59 -12.53 -2.84
N GLU A 96 9.51 -12.51 -1.86
CA GLU A 96 9.30 -13.20 -0.58
C GLU A 96 8.09 -12.66 0.20
N ILE A 97 7.98 -11.33 0.28
CA ILE A 97 6.85 -10.65 0.93
C ILE A 97 5.54 -10.99 0.20
N TYR A 98 5.54 -10.98 -1.13
CA TYR A 98 4.37 -11.35 -1.91
C TYR A 98 3.94 -12.80 -1.61
N GLN A 99 4.88 -13.75 -1.56
CA GLN A 99 4.54 -15.14 -1.20
C GLN A 99 3.98 -15.27 0.22
N LEU A 100 4.47 -14.48 1.18
CA LEU A 100 3.89 -14.41 2.52
C LEU A 100 2.46 -13.84 2.48
N ALA A 101 2.21 -12.80 1.69
CA ALA A 101 0.87 -12.25 1.49
C ALA A 101 -0.10 -13.29 0.93
N ARG A 102 0.35 -14.12 -0.03
CA ARG A 102 -0.44 -15.25 -0.54
C ARG A 102 -0.72 -16.29 0.54
N LYS A 103 0.30 -16.67 1.30
CA LYS A 103 0.21 -17.74 2.29
C LYS A 103 -0.70 -17.38 3.47
N TYR A 104 -0.64 -16.14 3.95
CA TYR A 104 -1.40 -15.66 5.11
C TYR A 104 -2.62 -14.83 4.73
N ASP A 105 -2.92 -14.76 3.44
CA ASP A 105 -4.08 -14.11 2.84
C ASP A 105 -4.35 -12.67 3.31
N PHE A 106 -3.36 -11.79 3.13
CA PHE A 106 -3.50 -10.35 3.35
C PHE A 106 -3.26 -9.56 2.07
N LEU A 107 -3.80 -8.32 2.03
CA LEU A 107 -3.61 -7.39 0.92
C LEU A 107 -2.28 -6.63 1.05
N ILE A 108 -1.76 -6.09 -0.06
CA ILE A 108 -0.60 -5.20 -0.05
C ILE A 108 -1.05 -3.82 -0.52
N ILE A 109 -0.86 -2.80 0.31
CA ILE A 109 -1.00 -1.39 -0.06
C ILE A 109 0.40 -0.85 -0.36
N GLU A 110 0.69 -0.72 -1.65
CA GLU A 110 1.93 -0.20 -2.19
C GLU A 110 1.80 1.32 -2.38
N ASP A 111 2.37 2.13 -1.49
CA ASP A 111 2.43 3.60 -1.66
C ASP A 111 3.76 4.01 -2.29
N ASP A 112 3.73 4.41 -3.55
CA ASP A 112 4.95 4.51 -4.35
C ASP A 112 5.11 5.88 -5.05
N PRO A 113 5.11 6.99 -4.28
CA PRO A 113 5.22 8.34 -4.85
C PRO A 113 6.61 8.61 -5.46
N TYR A 114 7.59 7.74 -5.22
CA TYR A 114 8.98 7.87 -5.67
C TYR A 114 9.39 6.84 -6.71
N TYR A 115 8.47 6.01 -7.23
CA TYR A 115 8.78 4.94 -8.18
C TYR A 115 9.64 5.39 -9.36
N PHE A 116 9.27 6.52 -9.96
CA PHE A 116 9.94 7.09 -11.14
C PHE A 116 11.24 7.84 -10.82
N LEU A 117 11.62 7.94 -9.53
CA LEU A 117 12.84 8.59 -9.06
C LEU A 117 13.93 7.59 -8.66
N GLN A 118 13.83 6.34 -9.12
CA GLN A 118 14.88 5.33 -8.93
C GLN A 118 16.11 5.65 -9.78
N PHE A 119 17.24 5.92 -9.12
CA PHE A 119 18.48 6.33 -9.79
C PHE A 119 19.27 5.16 -10.42
N GLU A 120 19.30 4.01 -9.76
CA GLU A 120 20.11 2.86 -10.17
C GLU A 120 19.28 1.82 -10.92
N LYS A 121 19.79 1.35 -12.07
CA LYS A 121 19.14 0.30 -12.89
C LYS A 121 19.83 -1.06 -12.65
N PRO A 122 19.10 -2.19 -12.78
CA PRO A 122 17.69 -2.29 -13.13
C PRO A 122 16.77 -1.90 -11.97
N TRP A 123 15.64 -1.26 -12.28
CA TRP A 123 14.63 -0.90 -11.29
C TRP A 123 13.97 -2.16 -10.71
N ALA A 124 13.71 -2.13 -9.41
CA ALA A 124 12.92 -3.19 -8.79
C ALA A 124 11.49 -3.14 -9.33
N PRO A 125 10.88 -4.28 -9.73
CA PRO A 125 9.48 -4.31 -10.16
C PRO A 125 8.57 -3.83 -9.02
N SER A 126 7.41 -3.27 -9.37
CA SER A 126 6.37 -2.95 -8.38
C SER A 126 5.73 -4.24 -7.87
N PHE A 127 5.11 -4.19 -6.68
CA PHE A 127 4.29 -5.32 -6.23
C PHE A 127 3.16 -5.59 -7.23
N LEU A 128 2.53 -4.53 -7.74
CA LEU A 128 1.47 -4.64 -8.74
C LEU A 128 1.90 -5.42 -9.99
N SER A 129 3.14 -5.21 -10.48
CA SER A 129 3.64 -5.92 -11.66
C SER A 129 3.84 -7.43 -11.47
N MET A 130 3.86 -7.90 -10.23
CA MET A 130 3.98 -9.31 -9.88
C MET A 130 2.65 -9.89 -9.36
N ASP A 131 1.59 -9.08 -9.34
CA ASP A 131 0.33 -9.45 -8.71
C ASP A 131 -0.50 -10.38 -9.62
N VAL A 132 -0.45 -11.67 -9.32
CA VAL A 132 -1.20 -12.71 -10.03
C VAL A 132 -2.54 -13.03 -9.38
N ASP A 133 -2.72 -12.68 -8.10
CA ASP A 133 -3.92 -12.99 -7.33
C ASP A 133 -4.91 -11.81 -7.27
N GLY A 134 -4.49 -10.60 -7.64
CA GLY A 134 -5.29 -9.41 -7.44
C GLY A 134 -5.40 -9.05 -5.96
N ARG A 135 -4.26 -8.91 -5.27
CA ARG A 135 -4.18 -8.52 -3.84
C ARG A 135 -3.43 -7.21 -3.58
N VAL A 136 -2.91 -6.58 -4.63
CA VAL A 136 -2.13 -5.34 -4.52
C VAL A 136 -2.97 -4.13 -4.89
N ILE A 137 -3.09 -3.17 -3.97
CA ILE A 137 -3.56 -1.82 -4.27
C ILE A 137 -2.33 -0.91 -4.31
N ARG A 138 -2.01 -0.40 -5.49
CA ARG A 138 -0.94 0.56 -5.71
C ARG A 138 -1.48 1.98 -5.68
N THR A 139 -0.79 2.86 -4.98
CA THR A 139 -1.11 4.29 -4.92
C THR A 139 0.04 5.11 -5.48
N ASP A 140 -0.28 5.93 -6.49
CA ASP A 140 0.68 6.81 -7.15
C ASP A 140 0.28 8.28 -6.98
N SER A 141 1.25 9.19 -7.09
CA SER A 141 1.01 10.63 -6.99
C SER A 141 1.88 11.45 -7.94
N PHE A 142 1.30 12.49 -8.51
CA PHE A 142 2.04 13.51 -9.27
C PHE A 142 2.82 14.47 -8.37
N SER A 143 2.70 14.35 -7.04
CA SER A 143 3.26 15.31 -6.09
C SER A 143 4.78 15.41 -6.12
N LYS A 144 5.47 14.33 -6.50
CA LYS A 144 6.93 14.24 -6.53
C LYS A 144 7.51 14.19 -7.94
N VAL A 145 6.64 14.12 -8.96
CA VAL A 145 7.02 14.04 -10.37
C VAL A 145 6.69 15.34 -11.13
N LEU A 146 5.55 15.96 -10.83
CA LEU A 146 5.12 17.22 -11.45
C LEU A 146 5.05 18.36 -10.44
N SER A 147 4.12 18.28 -9.49
CA SER A 147 3.95 19.29 -8.43
C SER A 147 2.96 18.82 -7.37
N SER A 148 3.31 19.01 -6.10
CA SER A 148 2.44 18.73 -4.96
C SER A 148 1.18 19.61 -4.93
N GLY A 149 1.23 20.80 -5.52
CA GLY A 149 0.12 21.75 -5.61
C GLY A 149 -1.04 21.28 -6.51
N LEU A 150 -0.79 20.31 -7.40
CA LEU A 150 -1.82 19.76 -8.28
C LEU A 150 -2.87 18.96 -7.49
N ARG A 151 -2.46 18.34 -6.38
CA ARG A 151 -3.33 17.43 -5.59
C ARG A 151 -3.94 16.28 -6.42
N VAL A 152 -3.19 15.80 -7.42
CA VAL A 152 -3.58 14.68 -8.29
C VAL A 152 -2.79 13.43 -7.92
N GLY A 153 -3.49 12.30 -7.85
CA GLY A 153 -2.94 10.96 -7.71
C GLY A 153 -3.95 9.94 -8.24
N PHE A 154 -3.54 8.68 -8.33
CA PHE A 154 -4.38 7.61 -8.85
C PHE A 154 -4.13 6.31 -8.09
N LEU A 155 -5.09 5.38 -8.20
CA LEU A 155 -5.03 4.05 -7.60
C LEU A 155 -5.12 3.02 -8.70
N THR A 156 -4.32 1.97 -8.59
CA THR A 156 -4.41 0.80 -9.46
C THR A 156 -4.53 -0.45 -8.61
N GLY A 157 -5.43 -1.36 -8.97
CA GLY A 157 -5.65 -2.58 -8.21
C GLY A 157 -6.87 -3.36 -8.69
N PRO A 158 -7.28 -4.38 -7.94
CA PRO A 158 -8.39 -5.26 -8.29
C PRO A 158 -9.70 -4.49 -8.40
N LYS A 159 -10.42 -4.66 -9.52
CA LYS A 159 -11.68 -3.96 -9.79
C LYS A 159 -12.67 -3.96 -8.61
N PRO A 160 -12.92 -5.09 -7.91
CA PRO A 160 -13.86 -5.09 -6.79
C PRO A 160 -13.45 -4.17 -5.63
N LEU A 161 -12.15 -4.00 -5.38
CA LEU A 161 -11.65 -3.12 -4.33
C LEU A 161 -11.67 -1.66 -4.81
N ILE A 162 -11.27 -1.39 -6.05
CA ILE A 162 -11.28 -0.04 -6.64
C ILE A 162 -12.71 0.51 -6.72
N ASP A 163 -13.68 -0.31 -7.14
CA ASP A 163 -15.09 0.10 -7.20
C ASP A 163 -15.61 0.54 -5.81
N ARG A 164 -15.17 -0.11 -4.73
CA ARG A 164 -15.51 0.29 -3.35
C ARG A 164 -14.85 1.60 -2.95
N VAL A 165 -13.58 1.81 -3.32
CA VAL A 165 -12.91 3.09 -3.09
C VAL A 165 -13.59 4.22 -3.86
N ILE A 166 -14.03 3.99 -5.10
CA ILE A 166 -14.76 4.99 -5.90
C ILE A 166 -16.05 5.43 -5.18
N LEU A 167 -16.83 4.50 -4.65
CA LEU A 167 -18.05 4.84 -3.88
C LEU A 167 -17.72 5.70 -2.65
N HIS A 168 -16.64 5.40 -1.94
CA HIS A 168 -16.19 6.21 -0.81
C HIS A 168 -15.68 7.59 -1.23
N VAL A 169 -14.98 7.67 -2.36
CA VAL A 169 -14.52 8.94 -2.96
C VAL A 169 -15.71 9.82 -3.32
N GLN A 170 -16.79 9.27 -3.89
CA GLN A 170 -17.99 10.02 -4.28
C GLN A 170 -18.65 10.77 -3.13
N VAL A 171 -18.66 10.19 -1.92
CA VAL A 171 -19.27 10.81 -0.73
C VAL A 171 -18.30 11.65 0.11
N SER A 172 -16.99 11.57 -0.17
CA SER A 172 -15.96 12.30 0.57
C SER A 172 -15.41 13.50 -0.20
N THR A 173 -14.69 13.25 -1.30
CA THR A 173 -13.99 14.29 -2.07
C THR A 173 -14.55 14.49 -3.47
N MET A 174 -15.51 13.67 -3.90
CA MET A 174 -16.06 13.53 -5.26
C MET A 174 -15.01 13.17 -6.32
N HIS A 175 -14.08 14.08 -6.62
CA HIS A 175 -12.96 13.87 -7.54
C HIS A 175 -11.94 15.01 -7.39
N THR A 176 -10.75 14.85 -7.97
CA THR A 176 -9.77 15.95 -8.06
C THR A 176 -10.28 17.08 -8.95
N SER A 177 -9.83 18.33 -8.74
CA SER A 177 -10.18 19.49 -9.58
C SER A 177 -10.07 19.17 -11.08
N THR A 178 -11.18 19.39 -11.81
CA THR A 178 -11.25 19.16 -13.26
C THR A 178 -10.23 20.01 -14.02
N PHE A 179 -9.97 21.25 -13.57
CA PHE A 179 -8.94 22.11 -14.15
C PHE A 179 -7.54 21.47 -14.06
N THR A 180 -7.22 20.87 -12.92
CA THR A 180 -5.94 20.19 -12.74
C THR A 180 -5.85 18.90 -13.55
N GLN A 181 -6.95 18.13 -13.64
CA GLN A 181 -7.01 16.93 -14.49
C GLN A 181 -6.75 17.29 -15.96
N ALA A 182 -7.41 18.33 -16.47
CA ALA A 182 -7.18 18.83 -17.83
C ALA A 182 -5.74 19.31 -18.04
N SER A 183 -5.17 20.03 -17.06
CA SER A 183 -3.78 20.53 -17.15
C SER A 183 -2.72 19.43 -17.15
N THR A 184 -3.03 18.26 -16.60
CA THR A 184 -2.10 17.12 -16.54
C THR A 184 -2.21 16.20 -17.74
N ASN A 185 -3.09 16.49 -18.71
CA ASN A 185 -3.40 15.64 -19.86
C ASN A 185 -3.66 14.17 -19.46
N LEU A 186 -4.29 13.96 -18.29
CA LEU A 186 -4.71 12.63 -17.90
C LEU A 186 -5.79 12.15 -18.89
N PRO A 187 -5.64 10.98 -19.53
CA PRO A 187 -6.71 10.38 -20.30
C PRO A 187 -7.96 10.30 -19.41
N THR A 188 -9.07 10.83 -19.90
CA THR A 188 -10.38 10.73 -19.23
C THR A 188 -10.95 9.31 -19.28
N GLU A 189 -10.27 8.41 -20.00
CA GLU A 189 -10.68 7.03 -20.22
C GLU A 189 -9.55 6.09 -19.80
N TRP A 190 -9.76 5.42 -18.67
CA TRP A 190 -9.02 4.21 -18.29
C TRP A 190 -10.06 3.09 -18.20
N TYR A 191 -10.39 2.50 -19.35
CA TYR A 191 -11.26 1.35 -19.49
C TYR A 191 -10.45 0.08 -19.73
#